data_AF-A0A7X2ZXQ1-F1
#
_entry.id   AF-A0A7X2ZXQ1-F1
#
_cell.length_a   1.000
_cell.length_b   1.000
_cell.length_c   1.000
_cell.angle_alpha   90.00
_cell.angle_beta   90.00
_cell.angle_gamma   90.00
#
_symmetry.space_group_name_H-M   'P 1'
#
loop_
_entity.id
_entity.type
_entity.pdbx_description
1 polymer ?
#
loop_
_entity_poly.entity_id
_entity_poly.type
_entity_poly.pdbx_seq_one_letter_code
_entity_poly.pdbx_strand_id
1 'polypeptide(L)'
;MSNKMGMVFILGRSFITHFQLCLRNHSTISTSIKRTYNLTIEMRRKFAFLLTAVLCNGLFLACNSSDDDFECPEDFTGTLATTEEKLLGDWVLTAMTADEEIDLTDDETDNPSEDLFAQYEECQKDASYSFGTNRTYLYEQGQTAANCENKVILGGTWELTNDTVALVNSCNISYVPLVFKDDNTAFLITDTFNVQDAEGKTVTAEVTFTYTLAAQ
;
A
#
# COMPACT_ATOMS: atom_id res chain seq x y z
N MET A 1 1.79 -2.78 -26.46
CA MET A 1 0.89 -3.22 -25.37
C MET A 1 1.56 -2.79 -24.08
N SER A 2 1.23 -1.57 -23.64
CA SER A 2 1.88 -0.90 -22.51
C SER A 2 1.34 -1.52 -21.21
N ASN A 3 2.21 -2.18 -20.45
CA ASN A 3 1.95 -2.54 -19.05
C ASN A 3 1.95 -1.23 -18.26
N LYS A 4 0.84 -0.51 -18.26
CA LYS A 4 0.67 0.64 -17.37
C LYS A 4 0.55 0.11 -15.95
N MET A 5 1.66 0.21 -15.22
CA MET A 5 1.77 -0.05 -13.80
C MET A 5 0.68 0.76 -13.10
N GLY A 6 -0.35 0.06 -12.62
CA GLY A 6 -1.37 0.64 -11.75
C GLY A 6 -0.71 0.98 -10.42
N MET A 7 -0.02 2.12 -10.37
CA MET A 7 0.53 2.66 -9.15
C MET A 7 -0.62 3.29 -8.39
N VAL A 8 -1.32 2.45 -7.64
CA VAL A 8 -2.22 2.89 -6.60
C VAL A 8 -1.32 3.54 -5.54
N PHE A 9 -1.23 4.88 -5.57
CA PHE A 9 -0.53 5.71 -4.59
C PHE A 9 -1.30 5.71 -3.26
N ILE A 10 -1.62 4.52 -2.74
CA ILE A 10 -2.16 4.39 -1.40
C ILE A 10 -0.99 4.05 -0.51
N LEU A 11 -0.45 5.11 0.07
CA LEU A 11 0.18 5.12 1.38
C LEU A 11 1.54 4.42 1.43
N GLY A 12 2.46 5.18 2.02
CA GLY A 12 3.77 4.78 2.46
C GLY A 12 3.91 3.41 3.10
N ARG A 13 5.17 3.02 3.26
CA ARG A 13 5.66 1.74 3.80
C ARG A 13 4.89 1.09 4.97
N SER A 14 4.02 1.79 5.70
CA SER A 14 3.08 1.21 6.66
C SER A 14 2.10 0.18 6.06
N PHE A 15 1.81 0.23 4.75
CA PHE A 15 0.90 -0.72 4.11
C PHE A 15 1.50 -2.12 3.83
N ILE A 16 2.83 -2.28 3.91
CA ILE A 16 3.49 -3.56 3.54
C ILE A 16 3.71 -4.49 4.74
N THR A 17 3.55 -4.03 5.98
CA THR A 17 3.89 -4.85 7.17
C THR A 17 2.81 -5.81 7.68
N HIS A 18 1.62 -5.88 7.10
CA HIS A 18 0.59 -6.86 7.52
C HIS A 18 0.19 -7.88 6.45
N PHE A 19 0.65 -7.77 5.20
CA PHE A 19 0.32 -8.73 4.15
C PHE A 19 1.35 -9.87 3.96
N GLN A 20 2.43 -9.88 4.74
CA GLN A 20 3.56 -10.82 4.57
C GLN A 20 3.63 -12.01 5.54
N LEU A 21 2.64 -12.22 6.40
CA LEU A 21 2.68 -13.31 7.39
C LEU A 21 2.06 -14.65 6.95
N CYS A 22 1.54 -14.78 5.72
CA CYS A 22 0.88 -16.03 5.29
C CYS A 22 1.60 -16.82 4.18
N LEU A 23 2.78 -16.40 3.71
CA LEU A 23 3.54 -17.11 2.66
C LEU A 23 5.04 -17.20 2.96
N ARG A 24 5.40 -17.75 4.11
CA ARG A 24 6.72 -18.37 4.31
C ARG A 24 6.58 -19.66 5.09
N ASN A 25 6.43 -20.78 4.38
CA ASN A 25 7.14 -21.96 4.83
C ASN A 25 7.47 -22.94 3.70
N HIS A 26 8.74 -23.33 3.69
CA HIS A 26 9.39 -24.41 2.93
C HIS A 26 9.72 -24.22 1.44
N SER A 27 10.92 -23.68 1.21
CA SER A 27 11.85 -24.23 0.22
C SER A 27 13.15 -24.67 0.89
N THR A 28 13.41 -25.98 0.91
CA THR A 28 14.73 -26.63 0.96
C THR A 28 14.45 -28.13 0.79
N ILE A 29 15.00 -28.84 -0.19
CA ILE A 29 16.34 -29.43 -0.15
C ILE A 29 16.79 -29.83 -1.57
N SER A 30 18.08 -29.60 -1.81
CA SER A 30 18.88 -29.88 -3.00
C SER A 30 19.20 -31.37 -3.20
N THR A 31 19.31 -31.75 -4.48
CA THR A 31 20.07 -32.84 -5.13
C THR A 31 20.84 -33.88 -4.28
N SER A 32 20.65 -35.18 -4.57
CA SER A 32 21.68 -36.10 -5.09
C SER A 32 21.19 -37.57 -5.13
N ILE A 33 21.83 -38.38 -5.99
CA ILE A 33 21.85 -39.86 -6.05
C ILE A 33 20.81 -40.53 -6.98
N LYS A 34 21.19 -40.64 -8.27
CA LYS A 34 20.86 -41.80 -9.13
C LYS A 34 21.76 -43.00 -8.75
N ARG A 35 21.27 -44.21 -9.04
CA ARG A 35 21.71 -45.56 -8.59
C ARG A 35 21.15 -45.81 -7.19
N THR A 36 20.43 -46.88 -6.90
CA THR A 36 20.90 -48.25 -7.06
C THR A 36 19.67 -49.15 -6.81
N TYR A 37 19.24 -49.90 -7.83
CA TYR A 37 18.44 -51.13 -7.79
C TYR A 37 17.01 -51.13 -7.18
N ASN A 38 16.05 -51.31 -8.11
CA ASN A 38 14.86 -52.15 -7.92
C ASN A 38 15.21 -53.45 -7.19
N LEU A 39 14.23 -53.99 -6.45
CA LEU A 39 14.24 -55.25 -5.70
C LEU A 39 14.75 -55.18 -4.25
N THR A 40 13.89 -54.69 -3.35
CA THR A 40 13.26 -55.54 -2.31
C THR A 40 12.03 -54.80 -1.78
N ILE A 41 11.16 -54.50 -2.74
CA ILE A 41 9.75 -54.14 -2.59
C ILE A 41 9.08 -55.41 -2.05
N GLU A 42 8.55 -55.40 -0.82
CA GLU A 42 7.41 -56.24 -0.34
C GLU A 42 7.34 -56.33 1.19
N MET A 43 8.45 -56.27 1.93
CA MET A 43 8.42 -56.42 3.41
C MET A 43 8.55 -55.13 4.25
N ARG A 44 8.55 -53.95 3.63
CA ARG A 44 8.38 -52.66 4.35
C ARG A 44 6.97 -52.09 4.25
N ARG A 45 6.13 -52.64 3.37
CA ARG A 45 4.79 -52.10 3.06
C ARG A 45 3.75 -52.40 4.15
N LYS A 46 3.97 -53.39 5.02
CA LYS A 46 3.02 -53.71 6.10
C LYS A 46 3.35 -53.02 7.43
N PHE A 47 4.63 -52.68 7.68
CA PHE A 47 5.02 -51.94 8.87
C PHE A 47 4.81 -50.42 8.72
N ALA A 48 4.86 -49.91 7.48
CA ALA A 48 4.60 -48.50 7.20
C ALA A 48 3.11 -48.11 7.26
N PHE A 49 2.17 -49.06 7.27
CA PHE A 49 0.73 -48.74 7.34
C PHE A 49 0.17 -48.69 8.76
N LEU A 50 0.83 -49.33 9.74
CA LEU A 50 0.36 -49.39 11.13
C LEU A 50 0.82 -48.19 11.98
N LEU A 51 1.91 -47.51 11.60
CA LEU A 51 2.39 -46.30 12.29
C LEU A 51 1.67 -45.01 11.83
N THR A 52 1.15 -44.95 10.61
CA THR A 52 0.47 -43.76 10.07
C THR A 52 -0.97 -43.61 10.57
N ALA A 53 -1.63 -44.71 10.96
CA ALA A 53 -3.02 -44.66 11.44
C ALA A 53 -3.17 -44.11 12.87
N VAL A 54 -2.11 -44.22 13.70
CA VAL A 54 -2.12 -43.75 15.10
C VAL A 54 -1.80 -42.25 15.21
N LEU A 55 -1.03 -41.69 14.25
CA LEU A 55 -0.69 -40.26 14.24
C LEU A 55 -1.79 -39.36 13.65
N CYS A 56 -2.75 -39.91 12.90
CA CYS A 56 -3.82 -39.11 12.27
C CYS A 56 -5.05 -38.82 13.16
N ASN A 57 -5.15 -39.39 14.36
CA ASN A 57 -6.29 -39.14 15.26
C ASN A 57 -6.00 -38.09 16.36
N GLY A 58 -4.77 -37.57 16.43
CA GLY A 58 -4.36 -36.54 17.41
C GLY A 58 -4.36 -35.11 16.88
N LEU A 59 -4.56 -34.89 15.57
CA LEU A 59 -4.44 -33.56 14.95
C LEU A 59 -5.77 -32.79 14.84
N PHE A 60 -6.89 -33.36 15.29
CA PHE A 60 -8.22 -32.71 15.20
C PHE A 60 -8.67 -32.00 16.49
N LEU A 61 -7.81 -31.91 17.52
CA LEU A 61 -8.10 -31.16 18.76
C LEU A 61 -7.23 -29.91 18.95
N ALA A 62 -6.41 -29.53 17.97
CA ALA A 62 -5.51 -28.36 18.06
C ALA A 62 -5.90 -27.17 17.15
N CYS A 63 -7.06 -27.22 16.49
CA CYS A 63 -7.69 -26.03 15.91
C CYS A 63 -9.08 -25.86 16.54
N ASN A 64 -9.09 -25.57 17.83
CA ASN A 64 -10.24 -24.93 18.48
C ASN A 64 -9.74 -23.81 19.38
N SER A 65 -8.92 -22.93 18.82
CA SER A 65 -8.75 -21.58 19.35
C SER A 65 -9.78 -20.70 18.65
N SER A 66 -11.00 -20.69 19.19
CA SER A 66 -11.96 -19.63 18.92
C SER A 66 -11.59 -18.37 19.70
N ASP A 67 -10.34 -17.91 19.55
CA ASP A 67 -9.73 -16.81 20.32
C ASP A 67 -8.91 -15.87 19.40
N ASP A 68 -9.35 -15.65 18.17
CA ASP A 68 -8.83 -14.55 17.35
C ASP A 68 -9.75 -13.34 17.51
N ASP A 69 -9.63 -12.67 18.66
CA ASP A 69 -10.24 -11.37 18.94
C ASP A 69 -9.53 -10.30 18.09
N PHE A 70 -9.79 -10.34 16.78
CA PHE A 70 -9.30 -9.34 15.85
C PHE A 70 -10.17 -8.08 15.99
N GLU A 71 -9.74 -7.18 16.86
CA GLU A 71 -10.38 -5.88 17.05
C GLU A 71 -9.89 -4.87 16.00
N CYS A 72 -10.82 -4.29 15.26
CA CYS A 72 -10.53 -3.19 14.34
C CYS A 72 -10.20 -1.90 15.10
N PRO A 73 -9.33 -1.04 14.55
CA PRO A 73 -9.22 0.32 15.04
C PRO A 73 -10.60 1.00 15.07
N GLU A 74 -10.92 1.66 16.18
CA GLU A 74 -12.15 2.44 16.28
C GLU A 74 -12.11 3.65 15.35
N ASP A 75 -13.28 4.05 14.86
CA ASP A 75 -13.43 5.28 14.10
C ASP A 75 -13.24 6.51 14.98
N PHE A 76 -12.61 7.55 14.43
CA PHE A 76 -12.52 8.84 15.10
C PHE A 76 -13.89 9.54 15.11
N THR A 77 -14.32 10.01 16.29
CA THR A 77 -15.62 10.66 16.48
C THR A 77 -15.51 11.91 17.36
N GLY A 78 -16.59 12.69 17.46
CA GLY A 78 -16.66 13.89 18.31
C GLY A 78 -16.25 15.18 17.61
N THR A 79 -16.18 16.26 18.40
CA THR A 79 -15.84 17.60 17.90
C THR A 79 -14.35 17.70 17.56
N LEU A 80 -14.02 18.50 16.54
CA LEU A 80 -12.64 18.79 16.16
C LEU A 80 -11.96 19.69 17.19
N ALA A 81 -10.67 19.44 17.43
CA ALA A 81 -9.81 20.37 18.12
C ALA A 81 -9.41 21.52 17.17
N THR A 82 -9.11 22.70 17.72
CA THR A 82 -8.71 23.89 16.94
C THR A 82 -7.49 23.63 16.05
N THR A 83 -6.59 22.73 16.46
CA THR A 83 -5.42 22.34 15.67
C THR A 83 -5.76 21.53 14.43
N GLU A 84 -6.93 20.89 14.41
CA GLU A 84 -7.42 20.07 13.29
C GLU A 84 -8.13 20.93 12.23
N GLU A 85 -8.64 22.11 12.60
CA GLU A 85 -9.38 23.00 11.70
C GLU A 85 -8.56 23.39 10.46
N LYS A 86 -7.22 23.42 10.56
CA LYS A 86 -6.33 23.73 9.45
C LYS A 86 -6.30 22.67 8.33
N LEU A 87 -6.75 21.45 8.60
CA LEU A 87 -6.80 20.37 7.61
C LEU A 87 -8.17 20.31 6.90
N LEU A 88 -9.18 21.06 7.37
CA LEU A 88 -10.51 21.06 6.77
C LEU A 88 -10.49 21.57 5.33
N GLY A 89 -11.35 20.98 4.51
CA GLY A 89 -11.56 21.37 3.12
C GLY A 89 -11.10 20.31 2.12
N ASP A 90 -11.12 20.71 0.85
CA ASP A 90 -10.75 19.89 -0.29
C ASP A 90 -9.34 20.26 -0.74
N TRP A 91 -8.48 19.27 -0.88
CA TRP A 91 -7.06 19.41 -1.18
C TRP A 91 -6.73 18.64 -2.43
N VAL A 92 -6.21 19.33 -3.45
CA VAL A 92 -5.95 18.76 -4.77
C VAL A 92 -4.45 18.59 -4.96
N LEU A 93 -4.05 17.45 -5.53
CA LEU A 93 -2.66 17.22 -5.92
C LEU A 93 -2.23 18.22 -6.99
N THR A 94 -1.15 18.93 -6.73
CA THR A 94 -0.67 20.02 -7.60
C THR A 94 0.80 19.90 -7.97
N ALA A 95 1.57 19.09 -7.24
CA ALA A 95 2.95 18.76 -7.60
C ALA A 95 3.34 17.39 -7.05
N MET A 96 4.29 16.76 -7.74
CA MET A 96 4.98 15.52 -7.39
C MET A 96 6.44 15.70 -7.79
N THR A 97 7.33 15.72 -6.82
CA THR A 97 8.76 15.98 -7.04
C THR A 97 9.57 14.87 -6.40
N ALA A 98 10.55 14.33 -7.12
CA ALA A 98 11.51 13.36 -6.60
C ALA A 98 12.82 14.03 -6.18
N ASP A 99 13.57 13.36 -5.29
CA ASP A 99 14.94 13.74 -4.91
C ASP A 99 15.99 13.32 -5.95
N GLU A 100 15.59 12.55 -6.95
CA GLU A 100 16.42 12.08 -8.06
C GLU A 100 15.69 12.35 -9.39
N GLU A 101 16.43 12.63 -10.47
CA GLU A 101 15.87 12.76 -11.81
C GLU A 101 15.47 11.36 -12.35
N ILE A 102 14.20 11.20 -12.76
CA ILE A 102 13.67 9.94 -13.29
C ILE A 102 12.95 10.22 -14.60
N ASP A 103 13.20 9.40 -15.62
CA ASP A 103 12.44 9.40 -16.87
C ASP A 103 11.30 8.38 -16.79
N LEU A 104 10.07 8.86 -16.78
CA LEU A 104 8.85 8.05 -16.74
C LEU A 104 8.21 7.89 -18.12
N THR A 105 8.77 8.52 -19.16
CA THR A 105 8.17 8.58 -20.49
C THR A 105 8.87 7.64 -21.47
N ASP A 106 8.13 6.65 -21.97
CA ASP A 106 8.60 5.78 -23.06
C ASP A 106 8.38 6.47 -24.41
N ASP A 107 9.10 7.57 -24.65
CA ASP A 107 8.96 8.44 -25.83
C ASP A 107 10.21 8.46 -26.75
N GLU A 108 11.14 7.53 -26.52
CA GLU A 108 12.45 7.41 -27.20
C GLU A 108 13.39 8.62 -26.98
N THR A 109 13.09 9.52 -26.03
CA THR A 109 13.92 10.66 -25.67
C THR A 109 14.36 10.56 -24.21
N ASP A 110 15.67 10.55 -23.95
CA ASP A 110 16.24 10.59 -22.60
C ASP A 110 15.98 11.98 -21.99
N ASN A 111 14.93 12.11 -21.17
CA ASN A 111 14.46 13.38 -20.62
C ASN A 111 14.15 13.33 -19.09
N PRO A 112 15.03 12.73 -18.26
CA PRO A 112 14.77 12.54 -16.84
C PRO A 112 14.58 13.88 -16.13
N SER A 113 13.68 13.91 -15.14
CA SER A 113 13.32 15.12 -14.41
C SER A 113 12.92 14.80 -12.98
N GLU A 114 13.23 15.70 -12.04
CA GLU A 114 12.71 15.67 -10.68
C GLU A 114 11.20 15.99 -10.63
N ASP A 115 10.68 16.76 -11.60
CA ASP A 115 9.25 17.05 -11.72
C ASP A 115 8.52 15.87 -12.37
N LEU A 116 8.15 14.90 -11.53
CA LEU A 116 7.36 13.75 -11.95
C LEU A 116 5.93 14.15 -12.35
N PHE A 117 5.39 15.22 -11.76
CA PHE A 117 4.04 15.69 -12.06
C PHE A 117 3.89 16.11 -13.52
N ALA A 118 4.91 16.71 -14.12
CA ALA A 118 4.90 17.04 -15.54
C ALA A 118 4.81 15.80 -16.44
N GLN A 119 5.44 14.69 -16.04
CA GLN A 119 5.57 13.47 -16.83
C GLN A 119 4.35 12.54 -16.75
N TYR A 120 3.53 12.65 -15.70
CA TYR A 120 2.30 11.85 -15.58
C TYR A 120 1.20 12.31 -16.55
N GLU A 121 0.22 11.42 -16.78
CA GLU A 121 -1.01 11.74 -17.53
C GLU A 121 -2.09 12.32 -16.62
N GLU A 122 -3.15 12.91 -17.19
CA GLU A 122 -4.21 13.61 -16.45
C GLU A 122 -4.83 12.77 -15.32
N CYS A 123 -5.08 11.47 -15.56
CA CYS A 123 -5.70 10.59 -14.58
C CYS A 123 -4.87 10.36 -13.32
N GLN A 124 -3.54 10.36 -13.44
CA GLN A 124 -2.62 10.19 -12.32
C GLN A 124 -2.45 11.48 -11.52
N LYS A 125 -2.65 12.64 -12.17
CA LYS A 125 -2.62 13.97 -11.54
C LYS A 125 -3.93 14.29 -10.82
N ASP A 126 -5.03 13.69 -11.26
CA ASP A 126 -6.37 13.88 -10.69
C ASP A 126 -6.50 13.09 -9.38
N ALA A 127 -5.92 13.62 -8.31
CA ALA A 127 -6.03 13.07 -6.96
C ALA A 127 -6.40 14.17 -5.95
N SER A 128 -7.24 13.84 -4.97
CA SER A 128 -7.68 14.79 -3.95
C SER A 128 -7.97 14.12 -2.60
N TYR A 129 -7.85 14.92 -1.54
CA TYR A 129 -8.36 14.61 -0.20
C TYR A 129 -9.45 15.61 0.18
N SER A 130 -10.54 15.14 0.78
CA SER A 130 -11.55 15.98 1.42
C SER A 130 -11.61 15.66 2.91
N PHE A 131 -11.44 16.65 3.77
CA PHE A 131 -11.52 16.49 5.22
C PHE A 131 -12.72 17.27 5.78
N GLY A 132 -13.70 16.54 6.31
CA GLY A 132 -14.95 17.08 6.83
C GLY A 132 -14.93 17.38 8.33
N THR A 133 -15.84 18.26 8.76
CA THR A 133 -16.02 18.68 10.16
C THR A 133 -16.55 17.59 11.09
N ASN A 134 -17.11 16.52 10.53
CA ASN A 134 -17.64 15.33 11.18
C ASN A 134 -16.60 14.20 11.29
N ARG A 135 -15.31 14.52 11.15
CA ARG A 135 -14.19 13.56 11.11
C ARG A 135 -14.23 12.56 9.96
N THR A 136 -15.07 12.76 8.94
CA THR A 136 -14.99 11.92 7.73
C THR A 136 -13.95 12.48 6.78
N TYR A 137 -13.16 11.61 6.16
CA TYR A 137 -12.33 11.96 5.03
C TYR A 137 -12.72 11.16 3.79
N LEU A 138 -12.39 11.71 2.62
CA LEU A 138 -12.47 11.04 1.34
C LEU A 138 -11.15 11.25 0.60
N TYR A 139 -10.62 10.19 0.00
CA TYR A 139 -9.56 10.25 -0.99
C TYR A 139 -10.10 9.79 -2.33
N GLU A 140 -9.84 10.55 -3.37
CA GLU A 140 -10.28 10.29 -4.73
C GLU A 140 -9.10 10.31 -5.69
N GLN A 141 -9.13 9.41 -6.69
CA GLN A 141 -8.20 9.45 -7.82
C GLN A 141 -8.92 9.11 -9.14
N GLY A 142 -8.64 9.88 -10.20
CA GLY A 142 -9.19 9.68 -11.54
C GLY A 142 -10.70 9.97 -11.65
N GLN A 143 -11.29 10.70 -10.70
CA GLN A 143 -12.72 11.00 -10.71
C GLN A 143 -13.11 12.09 -11.71
N THR A 144 -12.31 13.16 -11.80
CA THR A 144 -12.57 14.38 -12.55
C THR A 144 -12.02 14.31 -13.98
N ALA A 145 -10.83 13.75 -14.17
CA ALA A 145 -10.20 13.63 -15.47
C ALA A 145 -10.98 12.67 -16.39
N ALA A 146 -10.94 12.97 -17.69
CA ALA A 146 -11.73 12.24 -18.68
C ALA A 146 -11.11 10.86 -18.98
N ASN A 147 -11.98 9.86 -19.22
CA ASN A 147 -11.59 8.52 -19.67
C ASN A 147 -10.62 7.78 -18.72
N CYS A 148 -10.58 8.11 -17.44
CA CYS A 148 -9.78 7.39 -16.48
C CYS A 148 -10.36 6.00 -16.19
N GLU A 149 -9.53 4.98 -16.42
CA GLU A 149 -9.78 3.61 -15.95
C GLU A 149 -9.24 3.45 -14.52
N ASN A 150 -9.78 2.49 -13.75
CA ASN A 150 -9.34 2.19 -12.38
C ASN A 150 -9.44 3.36 -11.39
N LYS A 151 -10.56 4.10 -11.43
CA LYS A 151 -10.84 5.17 -10.47
C LYS A 151 -10.82 4.66 -9.03
N VAL A 152 -10.24 5.44 -8.12
CA VAL A 152 -10.13 5.11 -6.70
C VAL A 152 -11.01 6.04 -5.87
N ILE A 153 -11.71 5.47 -4.90
CA ILE A 153 -12.43 6.20 -3.84
C ILE A 153 -12.17 5.46 -2.54
N LEU A 154 -11.66 6.15 -1.52
CA LEU A 154 -11.44 5.62 -0.18
C LEU A 154 -11.98 6.61 0.83
N GLY A 155 -12.93 6.19 1.66
CA GLY A 155 -13.53 7.05 2.67
C GLY A 155 -13.43 6.45 4.06
N GLY A 156 -13.20 7.26 5.07
CA GLY A 156 -13.00 6.79 6.43
C GLY A 156 -13.10 7.91 7.45
N THR A 157 -12.51 7.71 8.63
CA THR A 157 -12.42 8.74 9.65
C THR A 157 -11.00 9.23 9.88
N TRP A 158 -10.84 10.46 10.36
CA TRP A 158 -9.54 11.09 10.54
C TRP A 158 -9.38 11.85 11.87
N GLU A 159 -8.14 11.98 12.29
CA GLU A 159 -7.69 12.83 13.40
C GLU A 159 -6.30 13.39 13.08
N LEU A 160 -6.04 14.65 13.44
CA LEU A 160 -4.72 15.28 13.26
C LEU A 160 -4.07 15.56 14.62
N THR A 161 -2.91 14.92 14.85
CA THR A 161 -2.10 15.14 16.06
C THR A 161 -0.65 15.38 15.68
N ASN A 162 -0.06 16.49 16.15
CA ASN A 162 1.35 16.87 15.89
C ASN A 162 1.73 16.77 14.40
N ASP A 163 0.90 17.35 13.54
CA ASP A 163 1.08 17.34 12.08
C ASP A 163 1.13 15.95 11.44
N THR A 164 0.67 14.91 12.16
CA THR A 164 0.47 13.56 11.62
C THR A 164 -1.01 13.28 11.56
N VAL A 165 -1.53 13.03 10.35
CA VAL A 165 -2.93 12.63 10.18
C VAL A 165 -3.04 11.12 10.35
N ALA A 166 -3.91 10.69 11.27
CA ALA A 166 -4.34 9.32 11.38
C ALA A 166 -5.59 9.11 10.52
N LEU A 167 -5.61 8.07 9.70
CA LEU A 167 -6.71 7.71 8.81
C LEU A 167 -7.19 6.30 9.14
N VAL A 168 -8.46 6.14 9.50
CA VAL A 168 -9.10 4.84 9.74
C VAL A 168 -10.04 4.51 8.58
N ASN A 169 -9.80 3.37 7.94
CA ASN A 169 -10.63 2.84 6.85
C ASN A 169 -10.51 1.32 6.82
N SER A 170 -11.63 0.61 6.61
CA SER A 170 -11.67 -0.84 6.39
C SER A 170 -10.83 -1.66 7.37
N CYS A 171 -10.96 -1.39 8.67
CA CYS A 171 -10.24 -2.07 9.76
C CYS A 171 -8.70 -1.87 9.73
N ASN A 172 -8.25 -0.81 9.06
CA ASN A 172 -6.86 -0.37 9.02
C ASN A 172 -6.75 1.04 9.60
N ILE A 173 -5.62 1.33 10.23
CA ILE A 173 -5.21 2.67 10.61
C ILE A 173 -3.87 3.00 9.96
N SER A 174 -3.79 4.19 9.37
CA SER A 174 -2.58 4.71 8.74
C SER A 174 -2.20 6.05 9.34
N TYR A 175 -0.91 6.28 9.52
CA TYR A 175 -0.37 7.54 10.03
C TYR A 175 0.45 8.20 8.93
N VAL A 176 0.06 9.40 8.54
CA VAL A 176 0.69 10.15 7.46
C VAL A 176 1.23 11.46 8.02
N PRO A 177 2.55 11.61 8.14
CA PRO A 177 3.16 12.90 8.49
C PRO A 177 2.88 13.93 7.39
N LEU A 178 2.46 15.11 7.80
CA LEU A 178 2.19 16.25 6.92
C LEU A 178 3.17 17.37 7.24
N VAL A 179 3.64 18.07 6.20
CA VAL A 179 4.35 19.33 6.35
C VAL A 179 3.47 20.43 5.78
N PHE A 180 2.91 21.29 6.63
CA PHE A 180 2.10 22.43 6.18
C PHE A 180 3.01 23.57 5.70
N LYS A 181 2.63 24.25 4.63
CA LYS A 181 3.23 25.56 4.26
C LYS A 181 2.76 26.65 5.22
N ASP A 182 3.51 27.74 5.32
CA ASP A 182 3.34 28.79 6.35
C ASP A 182 1.91 29.38 6.45
N ASP A 183 1.14 29.37 5.37
CA ASP A 183 -0.21 29.90 5.29
C ASP A 183 -1.33 28.85 5.39
N ASN A 184 -0.98 27.58 5.63
CA ASN A 184 -1.89 26.42 5.58
C ASN A 184 -2.70 26.34 4.28
N THR A 185 -2.20 26.86 3.16
CA THR A 185 -2.85 26.71 1.85
C THR A 185 -2.40 25.46 1.11
N ALA A 186 -1.32 24.84 1.58
CA ALA A 186 -0.83 23.58 1.06
C ALA A 186 -0.19 22.73 2.17
N PHE A 187 -0.21 21.42 1.98
CA PHE A 187 0.59 20.49 2.75
C PHE A 187 1.37 19.56 1.83
N LEU A 188 2.44 18.98 2.37
CA LEU A 188 3.30 18.04 1.69
C LEU A 188 3.27 16.68 2.39
N ILE A 189 3.26 15.62 1.59
CA ILE A 189 3.47 14.24 2.03
C ILE A 189 4.72 13.74 1.32
N THR A 190 5.65 13.16 2.06
CA THR A 190 6.92 12.65 1.50
C THR A 190 7.08 11.19 1.87
N ASP A 191 7.41 10.35 0.88
CA ASP A 191 7.71 8.93 1.10
C ASP A 191 8.74 8.39 0.10
N THR A 192 9.36 7.26 0.43
CA THR A 192 10.34 6.59 -0.41
C THR A 192 9.69 5.49 -1.24
N PHE A 193 9.78 5.61 -2.57
CA PHE A 193 9.24 4.64 -3.52
C PHE A 193 10.36 3.95 -4.30
N ASN A 194 10.07 2.73 -4.74
CA ASN A 194 10.80 2.10 -5.83
C ASN A 194 10.06 2.43 -7.12
N VAL A 195 10.56 3.42 -7.84
CA VAL A 195 10.02 3.89 -9.10
C VAL A 195 10.68 3.12 -10.23
N GLN A 196 9.92 2.69 -11.23
CA GLN A 196 10.46 2.08 -12.44
C GLN A 196 10.47 3.14 -13.54
N ASP A 197 11.65 3.38 -14.13
CA ASP A 197 11.81 4.28 -15.28
C ASP A 197 11.26 3.65 -16.57
N ALA A 198 11.24 4.43 -17.64
CA ALA A 198 10.76 4.02 -18.96
C ALA A 198 11.53 2.80 -19.52
N GLU A 199 12.82 2.65 -19.23
CA GLU A 199 13.61 1.48 -19.64
C GLU A 199 13.44 0.25 -18.73
N GLY A 200 12.61 0.36 -17.69
CA GLY A 200 12.32 -0.73 -16.77
C GLY A 200 13.33 -0.91 -15.64
N LYS A 201 14.30 0.00 -15.50
CA LYS A 201 15.22 0.06 -14.37
C LYS A 201 14.51 0.66 -13.16
N THR A 202 14.82 0.12 -11.99
CA THR A 202 14.22 0.57 -10.72
C THR A 202 15.16 1.54 -10.02
N VAL A 203 14.62 2.71 -9.66
CA VAL A 203 15.27 3.75 -8.86
C VAL A 203 14.53 3.85 -7.52
N THR A 204 15.27 3.86 -6.42
CA THR A 204 14.71 4.18 -5.11
C THR A 204 14.83 5.68 -4.92
N ALA A 205 13.71 6.38 -4.81
CA ALA A 205 13.64 7.84 -4.69
C ALA A 205 12.66 8.25 -3.60
N GLU A 206 12.98 9.34 -2.92
CA GLU A 206 12.06 10.08 -2.05
C GLU A 206 11.19 10.99 -2.92
N VAL A 207 9.87 10.78 -2.87
CA VAL A 207 8.89 11.53 -3.64
C VAL A 207 8.04 12.37 -2.68
N THR A 208 7.97 13.66 -2.98
CA THR A 208 7.16 14.64 -2.25
C THR A 208 5.95 15.04 -3.08
N PHE A 209 4.76 14.78 -2.54
CA PHE A 209 3.47 15.17 -3.08
C PHE A 209 3.03 16.47 -2.42
N THR A 210 2.65 17.46 -3.23
CA THR A 210 2.09 18.73 -2.74
C THR A 210 0.60 18.77 -3.03
N TYR A 211 -0.19 18.88 -1.97
CA TYR A 211 -1.63 19.10 -2.04
C TYR A 211 -1.93 20.55 -1.68
N THR A 212 -2.73 21.22 -2.51
CA THR A 212 -3.12 22.62 -2.32
C THR A 212 -4.62 22.68 -2.06
N LEU A 213 -5.04 23.53 -1.12
CA LEU A 213 -6.44 23.76 -0.81
C LEU A 213 -7.16 24.29 -2.05
N ALA A 214 -8.26 23.63 -2.44
CA ALA A 214 -9.10 24.05 -3.54
C ALA A 214 -9.73 25.41 -3.23
N ALA A 215 -9.76 26.30 -4.23
CA ALA A 215 -10.50 27.55 -4.12
C ALA A 215 -12.00 27.24 -4.00
N GLN A 216 -12.63 27.73 -2.93
CA GLN A 216 -14.07 27.66 -2.70
C GLN A 216 -14.84 28.67 -3.57
#